data_AF-A0A9W7YJV4-F1
#
_entry.id   AF-A0A9W7YJV4-F1
#
_cell.length_a   1.000
_cell.length_b   1.000
_cell.length_c   1.000
_cell.angle_alpha   90.00
_cell.angle_beta   90.00
_cell.angle_gamma   90.00
#
_symmetry.space_group_name_H-M   'P 1'
#
loop_
_entity.id
_entity.type
_entity.pdbx_description
1 polymer ?
#
loop_
_entity_poly.entity_id
_entity_poly.type
_entity_poly.pdbx_seq_one_letter_code
_entity_poly.pdbx_strand_id
1 'polypeptide(L)'
;MPLEQRAQIVPRMLAFLLRRHFGVLAQPELLHADDQSTADCARPSEAIGDVTAESAGRLFSLSSRIVEFASTRDLSESDTDRVTFEAAIAGFDQLQREVKALEEKLPLRVLALHAVAPGLRYASLAPPKPLALAQGRGDDAYVEPLHVLVEFTTSNKWPDDMAALHKVKSAFLLRLAECYAAAHPSTHVDVSSRFFGYGAQDGLLTGASSVQLAGADDFDYERDSFVDIRHISSGMTFRLSVLCEPEGALLAHKAQEMVRAGLSAQADALQCAHRRWMRTTQWRAMHHRQILDLCQRHHPAASLTIRLLKRWLSRHMLLGQSVG
;
A
#
# COMPACT_ATOMS: atom_id res chain seq x y z
N MET A 1 -10.86 19.31 2.65
CA MET A 1 -11.20 18.81 4.00
C MET A 1 -11.22 17.29 3.98
N PRO A 2 -10.26 16.62 4.62
CA PRO A 2 -10.20 15.16 4.77
C PRO A 2 -11.46 14.59 5.41
N LEU A 3 -11.75 13.30 5.14
CA LEU A 3 -12.89 12.59 5.74
C LEU A 3 -12.87 12.67 7.28
N GLU A 4 -11.67 12.66 7.87
CA GLU A 4 -11.44 12.70 9.31
C GLU A 4 -11.90 14.05 9.92
N GLN A 5 -11.57 15.17 9.28
CA GLN A 5 -12.05 16.49 9.69
C GLN A 5 -13.57 16.60 9.51
N ARG A 6 -14.13 16.00 8.43
CA ARG A 6 -15.58 15.97 8.21
C ARG A 6 -16.32 15.16 9.29
N ALA A 7 -15.73 14.05 9.75
CA ALA A 7 -16.32 13.20 10.77
C ALA A 7 -16.43 13.89 12.14
N GLN A 8 -15.61 14.91 12.40
CA GLN A 8 -15.67 15.68 13.64
C GLN A 8 -16.73 16.78 13.63
N ILE A 9 -17.25 17.21 12.47
CA ILE A 9 -18.21 18.32 12.37
C ILE A 9 -19.44 18.08 13.26
N VAL A 10 -20.09 16.92 13.13
CA VAL A 10 -21.32 16.62 13.89
C VAL A 10 -21.05 16.53 15.40
N PRO A 11 -20.03 15.78 15.87
CA PRO A 11 -19.61 15.80 17.27
C PRO A 11 -19.32 17.21 17.82
N ARG A 12 -18.65 18.09 17.04
CA ARG A 12 -18.35 19.47 17.44
C ARG A 12 -19.61 20.31 17.55
N MET A 13 -20.52 20.21 16.58
CA MET A 13 -21.81 20.89 16.62
C MET A 13 -22.65 20.47 17.83
N LEU A 14 -22.73 19.17 18.11
CA LEU A 14 -23.46 18.65 19.25
C LEU A 14 -22.84 19.13 20.57
N ALA A 15 -21.51 19.06 20.71
CA ALA A 15 -20.82 19.54 21.90
C ALA A 15 -21.04 21.05 22.11
N PHE A 16 -21.01 21.86 21.05
CA PHE A 16 -21.29 23.29 21.12
C PHE A 16 -22.73 23.56 21.60
N LEU A 17 -23.72 22.90 21.01
CA LEU A 17 -25.13 23.06 21.38
C LEU A 17 -25.42 22.56 22.80
N LEU A 18 -24.84 21.43 23.20
CA LEU A 18 -25.01 20.88 24.54
C LEU A 18 -24.35 21.73 25.61
N ARG A 19 -23.17 22.31 25.34
CA ARG A 19 -22.55 23.29 26.23
C ARG A 19 -23.43 24.53 26.36
N ARG A 20 -23.86 25.10 25.23
CA ARG A 20 -24.67 26.33 25.16
C ARG A 20 -26.02 26.20 25.87
N HIS A 21 -26.75 25.10 25.70
CA HIS A 21 -28.12 24.98 26.21
C HIS A 21 -28.24 24.19 27.52
N PHE A 22 -27.30 23.30 27.81
CA PHE A 22 -27.39 22.35 28.94
C PHE A 22 -26.17 22.37 29.88
N GLY A 23 -25.18 23.24 29.63
CA GLY A 23 -23.99 23.35 30.49
C GLY A 23 -23.10 22.10 30.48
N VAL A 24 -23.25 21.23 29.48
CA VAL A 24 -22.50 19.98 29.38
C VAL A 24 -21.08 20.28 28.91
N LEU A 25 -20.09 19.74 29.62
CA LEU A 25 -18.68 19.93 29.30
C LEU A 25 -18.23 18.88 28.28
N ALA A 26 -17.47 19.31 27.28
CA ALA A 26 -16.85 18.42 26.29
C ALA A 26 -15.34 18.36 26.50
N GLN A 27 -14.72 17.27 26.03
CA GLN A 27 -13.26 17.16 26.01
C GLN A 27 -12.62 18.29 25.18
N PRO A 28 -11.43 18.78 25.56
CA PRO A 28 -10.74 19.88 24.86
C PRO A 28 -10.34 19.52 23.43
N GLU A 29 -10.22 18.22 23.13
CA GLU A 29 -10.01 17.65 21.80
C GLU A 29 -11.21 17.90 20.86
N LEU A 30 -12.41 18.05 21.42
CA LEU A 30 -13.66 18.19 20.67
C LEU A 30 -14.09 19.65 20.56
N LEU A 31 -13.98 20.45 21.63
CA LEU A 31 -14.29 21.88 21.60
C LEU A 31 -13.05 22.67 22.04
N HIS A 32 -12.50 23.51 21.16
CA HIS A 32 -11.33 24.33 21.50
C HIS A 32 -11.72 25.50 22.41
N ALA A 33 -10.73 26.14 23.04
CA ALA A 33 -10.95 27.25 23.98
C ALA A 33 -11.78 28.39 23.35
N ASP A 34 -11.54 28.71 22.08
CA ASP A 34 -12.28 29.74 21.36
C ASP A 34 -13.75 29.36 21.16
N ASP A 35 -14.01 28.10 20.78
CA ASP A 35 -15.36 27.55 20.62
C ASP A 35 -16.11 27.54 21.97
N GLN A 36 -15.40 27.25 23.07
CA GLN A 36 -15.94 27.24 24.42
C GLN A 36 -16.34 28.65 24.86
N SER A 37 -15.46 29.63 24.67
CA SER A 37 -15.74 31.03 24.99
C SER A 37 -16.95 31.55 24.20
N THR A 38 -17.04 31.20 22.92
CA THR A 38 -18.16 31.58 22.06
C THR A 38 -19.47 30.95 22.52
N ALA A 39 -19.45 29.67 22.89
CA ALA A 39 -20.63 28.96 23.40
C ALA A 39 -21.14 29.58 24.71
N ASP A 40 -20.22 29.99 25.58
CA ASP A 40 -20.53 30.57 26.89
C ASP A 40 -21.05 32.01 26.75
N CYS A 41 -20.46 32.83 25.88
CA CYS A 41 -20.95 34.19 25.58
C CYS A 41 -22.32 34.20 24.90
N ALA A 42 -22.61 33.18 24.07
CA ALA A 42 -23.88 33.06 23.35
C ALA A 42 -24.96 32.27 24.12
N ARG A 43 -24.75 32.01 25.41
CA ARG A 43 -25.65 31.23 26.26
C ARG A 43 -26.98 31.97 26.51
N PRO A 44 -28.14 31.40 26.19
CA PRO A 44 -29.43 32.01 26.47
C PRO A 44 -29.74 32.00 27.97
N SER A 45 -30.54 32.95 28.45
CA SER A 45 -30.95 33.05 29.86
C SER A 45 -31.78 31.86 30.35
N GLU A 46 -32.42 31.13 29.43
CA GLU A 46 -33.22 29.93 29.69
C GLU A 46 -32.40 28.63 29.70
N ALA A 47 -31.07 28.71 29.52
CA ALA A 47 -30.20 27.54 29.49
C ALA A 47 -30.17 26.80 30.83
N ILE A 48 -30.16 25.47 30.77
CA ILE A 48 -30.17 24.59 31.93
C ILE A 48 -28.73 24.27 32.35
N GLY A 49 -28.46 24.21 33.66
CA GLY A 49 -27.16 23.83 34.21
C GLY A 49 -26.14 24.96 34.22
N ASP A 50 -25.13 24.85 35.09
CA ASP A 50 -24.04 25.81 35.21
C ASP A 50 -22.73 25.17 34.73
N VAL A 51 -21.93 25.91 33.96
CA VAL A 51 -20.70 25.41 33.30
C VAL A 51 -19.60 25.11 34.33
N THR A 52 -19.68 25.76 35.49
CA THR A 52 -18.71 25.64 36.59
C THR A 52 -19.02 24.53 37.60
N ALA A 53 -20.14 23.82 37.46
CA ALA A 53 -20.53 22.81 38.44
C ALA A 53 -19.76 21.49 38.25
N GLU A 54 -19.20 20.94 39.32
CA GLU A 54 -18.60 19.60 39.35
C GLU A 54 -19.58 18.48 38.95
N SER A 55 -20.89 18.77 38.96
CA SER A 55 -21.97 17.89 38.53
C SER A 55 -22.30 17.97 37.04
N ALA A 56 -21.61 18.82 36.25
CA ALA A 56 -21.85 18.92 34.82
C ALA A 56 -21.49 17.60 34.11
N GLY A 57 -22.42 17.11 33.27
CA GLY A 57 -22.20 15.94 32.44
C GLY A 57 -20.98 16.13 31.52
N ARG A 58 -20.22 15.07 31.28
CA ARG A 58 -19.06 15.07 30.39
C ARG A 58 -19.37 14.32 29.10
N LEU A 59 -19.21 14.98 27.96
CA LEU A 59 -19.27 14.35 26.65
C LEU A 59 -17.89 13.85 26.26
N PHE A 60 -17.79 12.55 26.01
CA PHE A 60 -16.65 11.92 25.37
C PHE A 60 -17.03 11.53 23.94
N SER A 61 -16.06 11.57 23.04
CA SER A 61 -16.25 11.05 21.68
C SER A 61 -15.09 10.13 21.33
N LEU A 62 -15.38 8.87 21.03
CA LEU A 62 -14.35 7.93 20.57
C LEU A 62 -13.78 8.34 19.21
N SER A 63 -14.50 9.14 18.42
CA SER A 63 -14.05 9.56 17.09
C SER A 63 -12.89 10.57 17.14
N SER A 64 -12.66 11.27 18.26
CA SER A 64 -11.48 12.14 18.39
C SER A 64 -10.18 11.32 18.35
N ARG A 65 -10.19 10.10 18.90
CA ARG A 65 -9.02 9.22 19.01
C ARG A 65 -8.85 8.24 17.85
N ILE A 66 -9.88 8.07 17.02
CA ILE A 66 -9.79 7.21 15.83
C ILE A 66 -8.68 7.69 14.89
N VAL A 67 -8.45 9.01 14.79
CA VAL A 67 -7.39 9.59 13.97
C VAL A 67 -6.00 9.21 14.49
N GLU A 68 -5.80 9.27 15.80
CA GLU A 68 -4.56 8.84 16.44
C GLU A 68 -4.31 7.33 16.24
N PHE A 69 -5.39 6.55 16.18
CA PHE A 69 -5.34 5.12 15.88
C PHE A 69 -5.24 4.82 14.38
N ALA A 70 -5.61 5.74 13.48
CA ALA A 70 -5.43 5.57 12.04
C ALA A 70 -4.04 6.06 11.57
N SER A 71 -3.46 7.02 12.30
CA SER A 71 -2.15 7.60 12.03
C SER A 71 -1.03 6.77 12.65
N THR A 72 0.11 6.70 11.94
CA THR A 72 1.40 6.25 12.50
C THR A 72 2.12 7.49 13.02
N ARG A 73 2.51 7.47 14.30
CA ARG A 73 2.71 8.62 15.22
C ARG A 73 3.82 9.64 14.89
N ASP A 74 4.33 9.72 13.67
CA ASP A 74 5.57 10.46 13.38
C ASP A 74 5.47 11.56 12.30
N LEU A 75 4.28 12.05 11.95
CA LEU A 75 4.19 13.13 10.94
C LEU A 75 4.26 14.50 11.61
N SER A 76 5.21 15.35 11.19
CA SER A 76 5.19 16.76 11.58
C SER A 76 4.03 17.47 10.85
N GLU A 77 3.54 18.61 11.36
CA GLU A 77 2.42 19.33 10.75
C GLU A 77 2.70 19.71 9.27
N SER A 78 3.95 20.00 8.91
CA SER A 78 4.36 20.29 7.53
C SER A 78 4.32 19.08 6.58
N ASP A 79 4.31 17.86 7.11
CA ASP A 79 4.36 16.63 6.33
C ASP A 79 2.96 16.10 5.98
N THR A 80 1.94 16.60 6.67
CA THR A 80 0.54 16.14 6.55
C THR A 80 -0.01 16.28 5.14
N ASP A 81 0.36 17.35 4.42
CA ASP A 81 -0.08 17.58 3.05
C ASP A 81 0.60 16.65 2.03
N ARG A 82 1.82 16.17 2.33
CA ARG A 82 2.61 15.32 1.44
C ARG A 82 2.34 13.82 1.66
N VAL A 83 1.89 13.45 2.86
CA VAL A 83 1.60 12.06 3.25
C VAL A 83 0.12 11.76 3.10
N THR A 84 -0.34 11.75 1.84
CA THR A 84 -1.74 11.49 1.49
C THR A 84 -1.83 10.37 0.44
N PHE A 85 -2.98 9.68 0.43
CA PHE A 85 -3.27 8.69 -0.60
C PHE A 85 -3.38 9.35 -1.98
N GLU A 86 -3.93 10.56 -2.03
CA GLU A 86 -4.05 11.38 -3.23
C GLU A 86 -2.68 11.72 -3.83
N ALA A 87 -1.70 12.10 -3.01
CA ALA A 87 -0.34 12.34 -3.47
C ALA A 87 0.31 11.08 -4.06
N ALA A 88 0.05 9.91 -3.46
CA ALA A 88 0.53 8.63 -3.98
C ALA A 88 -0.07 8.30 -5.35
N ILE A 89 -1.38 8.52 -5.51
CA ILE A 89 -2.11 8.30 -6.77
C ILE A 89 -1.62 9.27 -7.85
N ALA A 90 -1.47 10.56 -7.52
CA ALA A 90 -0.94 11.55 -8.45
C ALA A 90 0.50 11.23 -8.90
N GLY A 91 1.33 10.72 -7.97
CA GLY A 91 2.67 10.24 -8.31
C GLY A 91 2.65 9.02 -9.24
N PHE A 92 1.68 8.13 -9.09
CA PHE A 92 1.48 7.00 -10.00
C PHE A 92 1.03 7.45 -11.39
N ASP A 93 0.11 8.42 -11.47
CA ASP A 93 -0.33 9.00 -12.75
C ASP A 93 0.79 9.74 -13.48
N GLN A 94 1.73 10.33 -12.73
CA GLN A 94 2.96 10.88 -13.28
C GLN A 94 3.87 9.78 -13.84
N LEU A 95 4.15 8.74 -13.05
CA LEU A 95 4.95 7.59 -13.50
C LEU A 95 4.38 6.95 -14.78
N GLN A 96 3.05 6.80 -14.87
CA GLN A 96 2.39 6.26 -16.07
C GLN A 96 2.72 7.07 -17.32
N ARG A 97 2.70 8.41 -17.24
CA ARG A 97 3.02 9.29 -18.36
C ARG A 97 4.50 9.21 -18.72
N GLU A 98 5.37 9.17 -17.73
CA GLU A 98 6.83 9.09 -17.93
C GLU A 98 7.24 7.76 -18.57
N VAL A 99 6.75 6.63 -18.07
CA VAL A 99 7.04 5.31 -18.65
C VAL A 99 6.48 5.21 -20.07
N LYS A 100 5.28 5.76 -20.31
CA LYS A 100 4.69 5.82 -21.65
C LYS A 100 5.52 6.65 -22.64
N ALA A 101 6.18 7.72 -22.17
CA ALA A 101 7.09 8.51 -23.00
C ALA A 101 8.38 7.77 -23.41
N LEU A 102 8.68 6.63 -22.78
CA LEU A 102 9.85 5.80 -23.11
C LEU A 102 9.56 4.71 -24.16
N GLU A 103 8.31 4.57 -24.63
CA GLU A 103 7.87 3.47 -25.51
C GLU A 103 8.76 3.27 -26.74
N GLU A 104 9.25 4.34 -27.37
CA GLU A 104 10.11 4.26 -28.56
C GLU A 104 11.51 3.70 -28.29
N LYS A 105 11.99 3.81 -27.05
CA LYS A 105 13.34 3.38 -26.63
C LYS A 105 13.37 1.96 -26.08
N LEU A 106 12.19 1.38 -25.83
CA LEU A 106 12.03 0.05 -25.24
C LEU A 106 11.88 -1.03 -26.33
N PRO A 107 12.38 -2.25 -26.11
CA PRO A 107 12.29 -3.34 -27.08
C PRO A 107 10.86 -3.83 -27.32
N LEU A 108 9.97 -3.68 -26.33
CA LEU A 108 8.53 -3.86 -26.47
C LEU A 108 7.83 -2.62 -25.92
N ARG A 109 6.73 -2.24 -26.57
CA ARG A 109 5.89 -1.13 -26.12
C ARG A 109 5.18 -1.53 -24.81
N VAL A 110 5.11 -0.60 -23.87
CA VAL A 110 4.33 -0.76 -22.64
C VAL A 110 2.85 -0.61 -22.98
N LEU A 111 2.03 -1.61 -22.67
CA LEU A 111 0.60 -1.59 -22.90
C LEU A 111 -0.13 -0.90 -21.76
N ALA A 112 0.21 -1.25 -20.52
CA ALA A 112 -0.38 -0.67 -19.32
C ALA A 112 0.53 -0.81 -18.10
N LEU A 113 0.34 0.10 -17.14
CA LEU A 113 0.81 -0.06 -15.77
C LEU A 113 -0.37 -0.33 -14.85
N HIS A 114 -0.35 -1.44 -14.14
CA HIS A 114 -1.40 -1.83 -13.21
C HIS A 114 -0.96 -1.56 -11.77
N ALA A 115 -1.64 -0.63 -11.10
CA ALA A 115 -1.45 -0.40 -9.68
C ALA A 115 -1.91 -1.61 -8.87
N VAL A 116 -1.05 -2.11 -7.97
CA VAL A 116 -1.36 -3.28 -7.14
C VAL A 116 -1.03 -3.07 -5.66
N ALA A 117 -0.35 -1.98 -5.33
CA ALA A 117 -0.05 -1.58 -3.95
C ALA A 117 -1.31 -1.21 -3.15
N PRO A 118 -1.38 -1.54 -1.84
CA PRO A 118 -2.47 -1.10 -0.97
C PRO A 118 -2.49 0.42 -0.76
N GLY A 119 -1.32 1.07 -0.83
CA GLY A 119 -1.16 2.51 -0.75
C GLY A 119 -1.76 3.30 -1.92
N LEU A 120 -2.04 2.63 -3.04
CA LEU A 120 -2.69 3.26 -4.20
C LEU A 120 -4.21 3.03 -4.23
N ARG A 121 -4.77 2.33 -3.24
CA ARG A 121 -6.22 2.00 -3.15
C ARG A 121 -6.82 2.27 -1.77
N TYR A 122 -6.26 3.23 -1.02
CA TYR A 122 -6.76 3.63 0.30
C TYR A 122 -6.80 2.49 1.35
N ALA A 123 -6.02 1.43 1.16
CA ALA A 123 -6.10 0.22 1.98
C ALA A 123 -4.79 -0.10 2.72
N SER A 124 -3.74 0.71 2.62
CA SER A 124 -2.55 0.58 3.46
C SER A 124 -2.84 1.12 4.87
N LEU A 125 -2.16 0.57 5.87
CA LEU A 125 -2.32 0.95 7.28
C LEU A 125 -2.14 2.46 7.48
N ALA A 126 -1.03 2.98 6.99
CA ALA A 126 -0.75 4.41 6.87
C ALA A 126 -0.77 4.84 5.40
N PRO A 127 -1.08 6.11 5.10
CA PRO A 127 -0.82 6.68 3.80
C PRO A 127 0.67 6.53 3.44
N PRO A 128 1.02 6.33 2.15
CA PRO A 128 2.41 6.22 1.73
C PRO A 128 3.24 7.46 2.09
N LYS A 129 4.45 7.25 2.62
CA LYS A 129 5.35 8.31 3.08
C LYS A 129 6.46 8.57 2.06
N PRO A 130 6.78 9.84 1.74
CA PRO A 130 7.99 10.20 1.00
C PRO A 130 9.28 9.85 1.74
N LEU A 131 10.29 9.35 1.01
CA LEU A 131 11.62 8.97 1.53
C LEU A 131 12.41 10.16 2.11
N ALA A 132 12.19 11.38 1.64
CA ALA A 132 12.84 12.57 2.22
C ALA A 132 12.49 12.77 3.70
N LEU A 133 11.31 12.30 4.14
CA LEU A 133 10.89 12.31 5.54
C LEU A 133 11.51 11.16 6.36
N ALA A 134 12.00 10.13 5.67
CA ALA A 134 12.70 9.00 6.27
C ALA A 134 14.18 9.33 6.53
N GLN A 135 14.83 10.07 5.63
CA GLN A 135 16.28 10.37 5.70
C GLN A 135 16.67 11.37 6.81
N GLY A 136 15.74 12.20 7.29
CA GLY A 136 15.99 13.15 8.36
C GLY A 136 15.85 12.60 9.79
N ARG A 137 15.42 11.34 9.97
CA ARG A 137 14.94 10.83 11.27
C ARG A 137 15.62 9.54 11.78
N GLY A 138 16.78 9.17 11.24
CA GLY A 138 17.52 7.98 11.66
C GLY A 138 17.09 6.69 10.97
N ASP A 139 17.85 5.62 11.19
CA ASP A 139 17.89 4.34 10.45
C ASP A 139 16.59 3.51 10.41
N ASP A 140 15.49 3.95 11.03
CA ASP A 140 14.27 3.13 11.25
C ASP A 140 13.07 3.47 10.35
N ALA A 141 13.23 4.35 9.37
CA ALA A 141 12.12 4.79 8.53
C ALA A 141 11.91 3.87 7.31
N TYR A 142 11.30 2.70 7.54
CA TYR A 142 10.85 1.81 6.47
C TYR A 142 9.83 2.52 5.55
N VAL A 143 10.19 2.67 4.27
CA VAL A 143 9.30 3.19 3.22
C VAL A 143 8.84 2.03 2.35
N GLU A 144 7.55 1.66 2.46
CA GLU A 144 6.95 0.61 1.64
C GLU A 144 6.92 1.02 0.15
N PRO A 145 7.63 0.31 -0.74
CA PRO A 145 7.57 0.57 -2.18
C PRO A 145 6.17 0.30 -2.74
N LEU A 146 5.65 1.21 -3.56
CA LEU A 146 4.37 1.06 -4.21
C LEU A 146 4.50 0.13 -5.41
N HIS A 147 4.14 -1.14 -5.22
CA HIS A 147 4.14 -2.16 -6.26
C HIS A 147 3.17 -1.85 -7.41
N VAL A 148 3.70 -1.96 -8.63
CA VAL A 148 3.06 -1.76 -9.94
C VAL A 148 3.48 -2.89 -10.86
N LEU A 149 2.54 -3.41 -11.65
CA LEU A 149 2.84 -4.39 -12.70
C LEU A 149 2.92 -3.70 -14.05
N VAL A 150 3.96 -4.02 -14.82
CA VAL A 150 4.18 -3.51 -16.18
C VAL A 150 3.73 -4.58 -17.17
N GLU A 151 2.75 -4.25 -17.99
CA GLU A 151 2.31 -5.08 -19.09
C GLU A 151 2.92 -4.56 -20.40
N PHE A 152 3.58 -5.45 -21.14
CA PHE A 152 4.12 -5.15 -22.48
C PHE A 152 3.17 -5.68 -23.55
N THR A 153 3.34 -5.20 -24.79
CA THR A 153 2.67 -5.79 -25.95
C THR A 153 2.99 -7.28 -26.09
N THR A 154 1.99 -8.05 -26.53
CA THR A 154 2.13 -9.50 -26.74
C THR A 154 3.28 -9.81 -27.70
N SER A 155 4.03 -10.85 -27.38
CA SER A 155 5.19 -11.31 -28.15
C SER A 155 5.23 -12.83 -28.12
N ASN A 156 5.49 -13.45 -29.26
CA ASN A 156 5.67 -14.92 -29.35
C ASN A 156 7.12 -15.34 -29.09
N LYS A 157 8.00 -14.42 -28.66
CA LYS A 157 9.42 -14.65 -28.43
C LYS A 157 9.79 -14.88 -26.97
N TRP A 158 8.79 -15.11 -26.10
CA TRP A 158 9.07 -15.46 -24.70
C TRP A 158 9.67 -16.87 -24.64
N PRO A 159 10.74 -17.09 -23.84
CA PRO A 159 11.31 -18.43 -23.69
C PRO A 159 10.33 -19.40 -23.01
N ASP A 160 10.37 -20.67 -23.43
CA ASP A 160 9.60 -21.76 -22.81
C ASP A 160 10.29 -22.34 -21.55
N ASP A 161 11.53 -21.93 -21.28
CA ASP A 161 12.20 -22.24 -20.03
C ASP A 161 12.00 -21.12 -18.99
N MET A 162 11.71 -21.50 -17.74
CA MET A 162 11.43 -20.58 -16.64
C MET A 162 12.65 -19.71 -16.29
N ALA A 163 13.85 -20.30 -16.22
CA ALA A 163 15.05 -19.54 -15.86
C ALA A 163 15.42 -18.55 -16.98
N ALA A 164 15.29 -18.97 -18.24
CA ALA A 164 15.44 -18.08 -19.39
C ALA A 164 14.38 -16.96 -19.40
N LEU A 165 13.11 -17.28 -19.13
CA LEU A 165 12.02 -16.30 -19.04
C LEU A 165 12.30 -15.25 -17.97
N HIS A 166 12.76 -15.64 -16.79
CA HIS A 166 13.13 -14.71 -15.72
C HIS A 166 14.33 -13.83 -16.08
N LYS A 167 15.35 -14.38 -16.76
CA LYS A 167 16.47 -13.59 -17.29
C LYS A 167 16.00 -12.55 -18.30
N VAL A 168 15.08 -12.93 -19.20
CA VAL A 168 14.50 -12.00 -20.16
C VAL A 168 13.69 -10.91 -19.44
N LYS A 169 12.82 -11.24 -18.47
CA LYS A 169 12.11 -10.23 -17.65
C LYS A 169 13.09 -9.25 -16.99
N SER A 170 14.18 -9.75 -16.41
CA SER A 170 15.22 -8.92 -15.81
C SER A 170 15.91 -8.01 -16.84
N ALA A 171 16.20 -8.51 -18.04
CA ALA A 171 16.78 -7.71 -19.11
C ALA A 171 15.83 -6.58 -19.57
N PHE A 172 14.52 -6.84 -19.65
CA PHE A 172 13.52 -5.80 -19.92
C PHE A 172 13.50 -4.73 -18.81
N LEU A 173 13.58 -5.13 -17.55
CA LEU A 173 13.62 -4.20 -16.42
C LEU A 173 14.91 -3.38 -16.37
N LEU A 174 16.07 -3.99 -16.65
CA LEU A 174 17.34 -3.29 -16.80
C LEU A 174 17.27 -2.25 -17.91
N ARG A 175 16.74 -2.63 -19.08
CA ARG A 175 16.59 -1.69 -20.19
C ARG A 175 15.62 -0.55 -19.87
N LEU A 176 14.52 -0.84 -19.16
CA LEU A 176 13.61 0.18 -18.68
C LEU A 176 14.30 1.13 -17.71
N ALA A 177 15.08 0.60 -16.77
CA ALA A 177 15.82 1.38 -15.79
C ALA A 177 16.83 2.33 -16.46
N GLU A 178 17.62 1.83 -17.43
CA GLU A 178 18.55 2.65 -18.21
C GLU A 178 17.84 3.78 -18.96
N CYS A 179 16.76 3.45 -19.68
CA CYS A 179 15.98 4.43 -20.43
C CYS A 179 15.36 5.49 -19.51
N TYR A 180 14.87 5.07 -18.34
CA TYR A 180 14.24 5.95 -17.37
C TYR A 180 15.27 6.88 -16.72
N ALA A 181 16.42 6.35 -16.28
CA ALA A 181 17.51 7.13 -15.70
C ALA A 181 18.08 8.14 -16.71
N ALA A 182 18.19 7.77 -17.98
CA ALA A 182 18.64 8.67 -19.04
C ALA A 182 17.64 9.80 -19.32
N ALA A 183 16.33 9.55 -19.22
CA ALA A 183 15.30 10.56 -19.41
C ALA A 183 15.07 11.43 -18.17
N HIS A 184 15.33 10.89 -16.97
CA HIS A 184 15.08 11.56 -15.69
C HIS A 184 16.33 11.50 -14.78
N PRO A 185 17.36 12.32 -15.03
CA PRO A 185 18.63 12.27 -14.29
C PRO A 185 18.50 12.52 -12.78
N SER A 186 17.43 13.20 -12.36
CA SER A 186 17.13 13.50 -10.96
C SER A 186 16.31 12.40 -10.28
N THR A 187 16.27 11.18 -10.81
CA THR A 187 15.56 10.05 -10.19
C THR A 187 16.55 8.95 -9.86
N HIS A 188 16.35 8.30 -8.72
CA HIS A 188 17.16 7.15 -8.38
C HIS A 188 16.43 5.89 -8.84
N VAL A 189 17.07 5.11 -9.70
CA VAL A 189 16.54 3.85 -10.21
C VAL A 189 17.45 2.72 -9.77
N ASP A 190 16.86 1.69 -9.18
CA ASP A 190 17.60 0.49 -8.77
C ASP A 190 16.93 -0.76 -9.32
N VAL A 191 17.70 -1.72 -9.82
CA VAL A 191 17.19 -2.98 -10.35
C VAL A 191 17.65 -4.10 -9.45
N SER A 192 16.69 -4.81 -8.89
CA SER A 192 16.94 -5.86 -7.91
C SER A 192 16.19 -7.13 -8.27
N SER A 193 16.71 -8.27 -7.83
CA SER A 193 16.02 -9.54 -7.93
C SER A 193 15.82 -10.09 -6.52
N ARG A 194 14.56 -10.44 -6.22
CA ARG A 194 14.23 -11.20 -5.02
C ARG A 194 14.40 -12.68 -5.32
N PHE A 195 15.34 -13.29 -4.62
CA PHE A 195 15.46 -14.72 -4.52
C PHE A 195 14.71 -15.17 -3.27
N PHE A 196 13.70 -16.02 -3.43
CA PHE A 196 12.97 -16.58 -2.29
C PHE A 196 13.72 -17.77 -1.64
N GLY A 197 14.90 -18.15 -2.13
CA GLY A 197 15.54 -19.45 -1.83
C GLY A 197 16.80 -19.45 -0.95
N TYR A 198 17.16 -18.38 -0.24
CA TYR A 198 18.13 -18.44 0.86
C TYR A 198 17.52 -17.75 2.08
N GLY A 199 17.01 -18.53 3.03
CA GLY A 199 16.45 -18.02 4.29
C GLY A 199 14.92 -18.07 4.44
N ALA A 200 14.17 -18.61 3.48
CA ALA A 200 12.72 -18.84 3.62
C ALA A 200 12.37 -20.05 4.51
N GLN A 201 13.09 -20.22 5.63
CA GLN A 201 12.58 -20.97 6.78
C GLN A 201 11.39 -20.25 7.41
N ASP A 202 11.37 -18.91 7.33
CA ASP A 202 10.26 -18.09 7.80
C ASP A 202 9.24 -17.86 6.68
N GLY A 203 8.46 -18.91 6.41
CA GLY A 203 7.18 -18.81 5.69
C GLY A 203 6.12 -17.95 6.39
N LEU A 204 6.51 -17.19 7.43
CA LEU A 204 5.63 -16.42 8.29
C LEU A 204 5.13 -15.12 7.63
N LEU A 205 5.91 -14.50 6.74
CA LEU A 205 5.57 -13.19 6.15
C LEU A 205 5.03 -13.28 4.71
N THR A 206 5.37 -14.33 3.96
CA THR A 206 4.92 -14.55 2.58
C THR A 206 3.99 -15.75 2.41
N GLY A 207 3.80 -16.57 3.47
CA GLY A 207 3.09 -17.83 3.39
C GLY A 207 3.80 -18.87 2.52
N ALA A 208 5.13 -18.78 2.41
CA ALA A 208 5.95 -19.62 1.53
C ALA A 208 6.90 -20.47 2.37
N SER A 209 6.65 -21.77 2.43
CA SER A 209 7.71 -22.73 2.76
C SER A 209 8.55 -22.93 1.49
N SER A 210 9.82 -22.55 1.52
CA SER A 210 10.76 -23.06 0.52
C SER A 210 11.04 -24.52 0.88
N VAL A 211 10.47 -25.44 0.11
CA VAL A 211 10.78 -26.87 0.26
C VAL A 211 12.22 -27.08 -0.21
N GLN A 212 13.14 -27.30 0.73
CA GLN A 212 14.44 -27.91 0.42
C GLN A 212 14.23 -29.41 0.21
N LEU A 213 14.19 -29.84 -1.04
CA LEU A 213 14.44 -31.25 -1.37
C LEU A 213 15.95 -31.40 -1.53
N ALA A 214 16.57 -32.11 -0.58
CA ALA A 214 17.99 -32.44 -0.65
C ALA A 214 18.29 -33.18 -1.97
N GLY A 215 19.25 -32.69 -2.75
CA GLY A 215 19.87 -33.44 -3.84
C GLY A 215 19.57 -33.00 -5.27
N ALA A 216 18.99 -31.83 -5.52
CA ALA A 216 18.87 -31.28 -6.87
C ALA A 216 19.32 -29.82 -6.90
N ASP A 217 20.46 -29.57 -7.56
CA ASP A 217 20.71 -28.29 -8.20
C ASP A 217 19.48 -27.93 -9.05
N ASP A 218 19.09 -26.65 -9.10
CA ASP A 218 18.16 -26.06 -10.10
C ASP A 218 16.67 -25.84 -9.72
N PHE A 219 16.28 -25.82 -8.44
CA PHE A 219 14.94 -25.31 -8.03
C PHE A 219 14.89 -23.76 -7.93
N ASP A 220 15.40 -23.07 -8.95
CA ASP A 220 15.51 -21.61 -9.06
C ASP A 220 14.25 -20.93 -9.65
N TYR A 221 13.07 -21.54 -9.50
CA TYR A 221 11.83 -21.05 -10.13
C TYR A 221 11.15 -19.89 -9.40
N GLU A 222 11.61 -19.53 -8.20
CA GLU A 222 11.11 -18.38 -7.46
C GLU A 222 12.10 -17.21 -7.53
N ARG A 223 12.22 -16.64 -8.74
CA ARG A 223 12.91 -15.36 -8.96
C ARG A 223 11.92 -14.31 -9.42
N ASP A 224 11.79 -13.25 -8.62
CA ASP A 224 11.01 -12.07 -8.99
C ASP A 224 11.97 -10.89 -9.15
N SER A 225 12.18 -10.44 -10.39
CA SER A 225 12.92 -9.22 -10.67
C SER A 225 11.99 -8.01 -10.70
N PHE A 226 12.50 -6.90 -10.18
CA PHE A 226 11.79 -5.64 -10.14
C PHE A 226 12.76 -4.47 -10.28
N VAL A 227 12.21 -3.32 -10.66
CA VAL A 227 12.91 -2.03 -10.65
C VAL A 227 12.23 -1.10 -9.67
N ASP A 228 12.99 -0.54 -8.75
CA ASP A 228 12.53 0.48 -7.81
C ASP A 228 12.90 1.86 -8.35
N ILE A 229 11.89 2.65 -8.69
CA ILE A 229 12.01 4.03 -9.17
C ILE A 229 11.66 4.96 -8.02
N ARG A 230 12.64 5.79 -7.62
CA ARG A 230 12.51 6.76 -6.53
C ARG A 230 12.52 8.18 -7.10
N HIS A 231 11.37 8.85 -6.98
CA HIS A 231 11.22 10.22 -7.42
C HIS A 231 11.75 11.16 -6.33
N ILE A 232 12.72 12.02 -6.65
CA ILE A 232 13.27 12.96 -5.66
C ILE A 232 12.26 14.07 -5.30
N SER A 233 11.43 14.50 -6.25
CA SER A 233 10.45 15.59 -6.06
C SER A 233 9.26 15.20 -5.17
N SER A 234 8.71 14.00 -5.37
CA SER A 234 7.60 13.46 -4.56
C SER A 234 8.08 12.61 -3.38
N GLY A 235 9.32 12.13 -3.42
CA GLY A 235 9.91 11.18 -2.47
C GLY A 235 9.28 9.79 -2.51
N MET A 236 8.37 9.52 -3.44
CA MET A 236 7.67 8.25 -3.54
C MET A 236 8.54 7.21 -4.24
N THR A 237 8.44 5.96 -3.78
CA THR A 237 9.13 4.82 -4.38
C THR A 237 8.11 3.90 -5.05
N PHE A 238 8.28 3.65 -6.34
CA PHE A 238 7.46 2.72 -7.11
C PHE A 238 8.27 1.50 -7.49
N ARG A 239 7.73 0.31 -7.21
CA ARG A 239 8.33 -0.98 -7.56
C ARG A 239 7.63 -1.54 -8.78
N LEU A 240 8.33 -1.70 -9.89
CA LEU A 240 7.78 -2.21 -11.14
C LEU A 240 8.24 -3.65 -11.37
N SER A 241 7.30 -4.57 -11.59
CA SER A 241 7.56 -5.96 -11.99
C SER A 241 6.87 -6.27 -13.31
N VAL A 242 7.44 -7.17 -14.13
CA VAL A 242 6.85 -7.52 -15.43
C VAL A 242 5.69 -8.50 -15.27
N LEU A 243 4.52 -8.14 -15.83
CA LEU A 243 3.40 -9.05 -16.05
C LEU A 243 3.67 -9.86 -17.33
N CYS A 244 3.80 -11.19 -17.17
CA CYS A 244 4.09 -12.10 -18.28
C CYS A 244 3.12 -13.29 -18.22
N GLU A 245 2.14 -13.36 -19.14
CA GLU A 245 1.14 -14.43 -19.18
C GLU A 245 1.73 -15.84 -19.39
N PRO A 246 2.73 -16.05 -20.28
CA PRO A 246 3.34 -17.36 -20.50
C PRO A 246 3.91 -18.01 -19.22
N GLU A 247 4.37 -17.21 -18.26
CA GLU A 247 4.89 -17.69 -16.98
C GLU A 247 3.86 -18.53 -16.20
N GLY A 248 2.59 -18.11 -16.23
CA GLY A 248 1.51 -18.86 -15.58
C GLY A 248 1.29 -20.23 -16.22
N ALA A 249 1.29 -20.28 -17.55
CA ALA A 249 1.11 -21.52 -18.30
C ALA A 249 2.28 -22.49 -18.10
N LEU A 250 3.52 -21.98 -18.10
CA LEU A 250 4.73 -22.79 -17.87
C LEU A 250 4.74 -23.42 -16.47
N LEU A 251 4.37 -22.66 -15.43
CA LEU A 251 4.25 -23.19 -14.07
C LEU A 251 3.22 -24.32 -13.98
N ALA A 252 2.06 -24.15 -14.61
CA ALA A 252 1.02 -25.17 -14.64
C ALA A 252 1.43 -26.42 -15.43
N HIS A 253 2.10 -26.24 -16.58
CA HIS A 253 2.60 -27.34 -17.39
C HIS A 253 3.67 -28.14 -16.65
N LYS A 254 4.71 -27.48 -16.11
CA LYS A 254 5.75 -28.15 -15.32
C LYS A 254 5.18 -28.88 -14.11
N ALA A 255 4.16 -28.33 -13.46
CA ALA A 255 3.48 -29.03 -12.37
C ALA A 255 2.87 -30.36 -12.84
N GLN A 256 2.19 -30.38 -14.00
CA GLN A 256 1.62 -31.60 -14.56
C GLN A 256 2.70 -32.62 -14.98
N GLU A 257 3.83 -32.16 -15.50
CA GLU A 257 4.98 -33.03 -15.83
C GLU A 257 5.52 -33.72 -14.57
N MET A 258 5.69 -32.98 -13.46
CA MET A 258 6.15 -33.55 -12.20
C MET A 258 5.16 -34.56 -11.62
N VAL A 259 3.85 -34.35 -11.79
CA VAL A 259 2.83 -35.35 -11.44
C VAL A 259 3.02 -36.63 -12.25
N ARG A 260 3.20 -36.52 -13.58
CA ARG A 260 3.42 -37.68 -14.46
C ARG A 260 4.71 -38.42 -14.14
N ALA A 261 5.74 -37.70 -13.68
CA ALA A 261 7.01 -38.27 -13.24
C ALA A 261 6.96 -38.91 -11.84
N GLY A 262 5.82 -38.84 -11.13
CA GLY A 262 5.68 -39.38 -9.77
C GLY A 262 6.33 -38.51 -8.68
N LEU A 263 6.74 -37.28 -8.99
CA LEU A 263 7.42 -36.35 -8.09
C LEU A 263 6.40 -35.43 -7.40
N SER A 264 5.54 -36.01 -6.53
CA SER A 264 4.40 -35.31 -5.91
C SER A 264 4.77 -34.03 -5.17
N ALA A 265 5.84 -34.06 -4.36
CA ALA A 265 6.28 -32.89 -3.60
C ALA A 265 6.69 -31.70 -4.49
N GLN A 266 7.33 -31.98 -5.62
CA GLN A 266 7.75 -30.95 -6.58
C GLN A 266 6.56 -30.42 -7.38
N ALA A 267 5.64 -31.30 -7.76
CA ALA A 267 4.38 -30.91 -8.38
C ALA A 267 3.58 -29.97 -7.47
N ASP A 268 3.45 -30.30 -6.19
CA ASP A 268 2.74 -29.47 -5.21
C ASP A 268 3.40 -28.11 -5.03
N ALA A 269 4.74 -28.05 -4.99
CA ALA A 269 5.48 -26.79 -4.92
C ALA A 269 5.21 -25.90 -6.15
N LEU A 270 5.24 -26.47 -7.37
CA LEU A 270 4.95 -25.74 -8.60
C LEU A 270 3.48 -25.28 -8.67
N GLN A 271 2.53 -26.09 -8.19
CA GLN A 271 1.13 -25.67 -8.07
C GLN A 271 0.95 -24.52 -7.07
N CYS A 272 1.70 -24.53 -5.96
CA CYS A 272 1.72 -23.42 -5.01
C CYS A 272 2.30 -22.15 -5.65
N ALA A 273 3.40 -22.27 -6.40
CA ALA A 273 3.97 -21.17 -7.16
C ALA A 273 3.00 -20.62 -8.21
N HIS A 274 2.30 -21.48 -8.96
CA HIS A 274 1.27 -21.08 -9.92
C HIS A 274 0.10 -20.33 -9.25
N ARG A 275 -0.42 -20.85 -8.13
CA ARG A 275 -1.46 -20.15 -7.34
C ARG A 275 -0.99 -18.79 -6.84
N ARG A 276 0.27 -18.70 -6.41
CA ARG A 276 0.87 -17.44 -5.99
C ARG A 276 0.96 -16.46 -7.15
N TRP A 277 1.48 -16.89 -8.30
CA TRP A 277 1.57 -16.10 -9.51
C TRP A 277 0.19 -15.52 -9.85
N MET A 278 -0.84 -16.36 -10.01
CA MET A 278 -2.23 -15.93 -10.29
C MET A 278 -2.71 -14.88 -9.29
N ARG A 279 -2.50 -15.12 -7.99
CA ARG A 279 -2.89 -14.17 -6.92
C ARG A 279 -2.18 -12.84 -7.06
N THR A 280 -0.89 -12.83 -7.40
CA THR A 280 -0.05 -11.64 -7.44
C THR A 280 -0.20 -10.83 -8.73
N THR A 281 -0.37 -11.49 -9.86
CA THR A 281 -0.35 -10.87 -11.20
C THR A 281 -1.76 -10.62 -11.73
N GLN A 282 -2.62 -11.64 -11.71
CA GLN A 282 -3.96 -11.57 -12.31
C GLN A 282 -4.99 -10.99 -11.33
N TRP A 283 -5.13 -11.60 -10.15
CA TRP A 283 -6.19 -11.24 -9.21
C TRP A 283 -5.92 -9.93 -8.48
N ARG A 284 -4.65 -9.58 -8.25
CA ARG A 284 -4.28 -8.40 -7.47
C ARG A 284 -4.68 -7.09 -8.16
N ALA A 285 -4.53 -7.01 -9.48
CA ALA A 285 -4.93 -5.84 -10.26
C ALA A 285 -6.46 -5.67 -10.26
N MET A 286 -7.20 -6.77 -10.44
CA MET A 286 -8.67 -6.76 -10.36
C MET A 286 -9.17 -6.34 -8.97
N HIS A 287 -8.62 -6.95 -7.92
CA HIS A 287 -8.93 -6.62 -6.54
C HIS A 287 -8.58 -5.15 -6.23
N HIS A 288 -7.46 -4.64 -6.74
CA HIS A 288 -7.09 -3.24 -6.55
C HIS A 288 -8.18 -2.31 -7.08
N ARG A 289 -8.64 -2.53 -8.32
CA ARG A 289 -9.69 -1.74 -8.95
C ARG A 289 -11.00 -1.79 -8.15
N GLN A 290 -11.42 -2.98 -7.71
CA GLN A 290 -12.66 -3.15 -6.95
C GLN A 290 -12.62 -2.43 -5.60
N ILE A 291 -11.52 -2.53 -4.87
CA ILE A 291 -11.36 -1.84 -3.57
C ILE A 291 -11.28 -0.33 -3.76
N LEU A 292 -10.57 0.14 -4.78
CA LEU A 292 -10.51 1.57 -5.10
C LEU A 292 -11.92 2.12 -5.36
N ASP A 293 -12.72 1.42 -6.17
CA ASP A 293 -14.11 1.77 -6.48
C ASP A 293 -14.99 1.77 -5.22
N LEU A 294 -14.86 0.75 -4.37
CA LEU A 294 -15.55 0.66 -3.09
C LEU A 294 -15.25 1.86 -2.19
N CYS A 295 -13.97 2.22 -2.05
CA CYS A 295 -13.54 3.32 -1.19
C CYS A 295 -13.93 4.70 -1.72
N GLN A 296 -13.89 4.90 -3.05
CA GLN A 296 -14.14 6.22 -3.64
C GLN A 296 -15.61 6.49 -3.97
N ARG A 297 -16.33 5.50 -4.53
CA ARG A 297 -17.68 5.72 -5.08
C ARG A 297 -18.80 5.31 -4.14
N HIS A 298 -18.64 4.22 -3.40
CA HIS A 298 -19.74 3.62 -2.64
C HIS A 298 -19.65 3.88 -1.15
N HIS A 299 -18.47 3.71 -0.54
CA HIS A 299 -18.30 3.75 0.91
C HIS A 299 -17.03 4.50 1.32
N PRO A 300 -17.10 5.82 1.56
CA PRO A 300 -15.92 6.60 1.95
C PRO A 300 -15.31 6.14 3.28
N ALA A 301 -16.13 5.60 4.20
CA ALA A 301 -15.65 5.04 5.46
C ALA A 301 -14.92 3.70 5.30
N ALA A 302 -15.02 3.02 4.15
CA ALA A 302 -14.42 1.69 3.95
C ALA A 302 -12.90 1.71 4.09
N SER A 303 -12.23 2.77 3.63
CA SER A 303 -10.78 2.94 3.80
C SER A 303 -10.39 2.90 5.28
N LEU A 304 -11.08 3.69 6.10
CA LEU A 304 -10.83 3.75 7.53
C LEU A 304 -11.12 2.41 8.20
N THR A 305 -12.24 1.77 7.89
CA THR A 305 -12.58 0.44 8.44
C THR A 305 -11.53 -0.62 8.12
N ILE A 306 -11.05 -0.67 6.87
CA ILE A 306 -9.99 -1.60 6.45
C ILE A 306 -8.70 -1.33 7.25
N ARG A 307 -8.34 -0.06 7.43
CA ARG A 307 -7.14 0.35 8.19
C ARG A 307 -7.24 -0.04 9.65
N LEU A 308 -8.37 0.22 10.30
CA LEU A 308 -8.62 -0.15 11.68
C LEU A 308 -8.56 -1.67 11.88
N LEU A 309 -9.20 -2.43 10.99
CA LEU A 309 -9.15 -3.89 11.02
C LEU A 309 -7.73 -4.41 10.86
N LYS A 310 -6.97 -3.87 9.89
CA LYS A 310 -5.57 -4.25 9.71
C LYS A 310 -4.73 -3.91 10.94
N ARG A 311 -4.93 -2.75 11.55
CA ARG A 311 -4.16 -2.38 12.76
C ARG A 311 -4.51 -3.29 13.93
N TRP A 312 -5.78 -3.63 14.09
CA TRP A 312 -6.22 -4.61 15.07
C TRP A 312 -5.56 -5.97 14.84
N LEU A 313 -5.64 -6.52 13.63
CA LEU A 313 -4.98 -7.79 13.28
C LEU A 313 -3.45 -7.76 13.49
N SER A 314 -2.81 -6.64 13.17
CA SER A 314 -1.36 -6.44 13.37
C SER A 314 -1.00 -6.43 14.85
N ARG A 315 -1.81 -5.79 15.70
CA ARG A 315 -1.63 -5.83 17.17
C ARG A 315 -1.79 -7.22 17.78
N HIS A 316 -2.57 -8.09 17.13
CA HIS A 316 -2.70 -9.50 17.51
C HIS A 316 -1.68 -10.41 16.83
N MET A 317 -0.71 -9.86 16.08
CA MET A 317 0.29 -10.62 15.33
C MET A 317 -0.33 -11.63 14.33
N LEU A 318 -1.56 -11.37 13.88
CA LEU A 318 -2.28 -12.19 12.89
C LEU A 318 -1.99 -11.75 11.45
N LEU A 319 -1.44 -10.56 11.28
CA LEU A 319 -0.89 -10.10 10.01
C LEU A 319 0.62 -10.36 10.00
N GLY A 320 1.10 -11.11 9.01
CA GLY A 320 2.53 -11.22 8.68
C GLY A 320 3.14 -9.93 8.10
N GLN A 321 2.54 -8.78 8.38
CA GLN A 321 3.10 -7.46 8.12
C GLN A 321 3.20 -6.77 9.48
N SER A 322 4.37 -6.84 10.13
CA SER A 322 4.63 -6.09 11.34
C SER A 322 4.77 -4.61 10.95
N VAL A 323 3.78 -3.80 11.29
CA VAL A 323 3.96 -2.35 11.31
C VAL A 323 4.13 -1.97 12.78
N GLY A 324 5.38 -1.70 13.15
CA GLY A 324 5.74 -1.05 14.41
C GLY A 324 5.31 0.40 14.41
#